data_AF-A0A0N4VHS9-F1
#
_entry.id   AF-A0A0N4VHS9-F1
#
_cell.length_a   1.000
_cell.length_b   1.000
_cell.length_c   1.000
_cell.angle_alpha   90.00
_cell.angle_beta   90.00
_cell.angle_gamma   90.00
#
_symmetry.space_group_name_H-M   'P 1'
#
loop_
_entity.id
_entity.type
_entity.pdbx_description
1 polymer ?
#
loop_
_entity_poly.entity_id
_entity_poly.type
_entity_poly.pdbx_seq_one_letter_code
_entity_poly.pdbx_strand_id
1 'polypeptide(L)'
;MLLRFINEFCTTLEYVVKFDDDMAVNLYQLNEFLKAFTSFPPTKINPQRAIIGKISPRLSVIRNKKNKWYLTKEEYSGNKYPVYILGGFYIIAAPLLPDLFEATKHSLFLKFEDIYMTGRLAEIAGNVSHYDIGGYLRMYKKVENQKDFLNLSVFATGVENPKHLADLWKKLINIHYKKS
;
A
#
# COMPACT_ATOMS: atom_id res chain seq x y z
N MET A 1 -10.19 11.42 5.07
CA MET A 1 -10.09 11.28 6.55
C MET A 1 -8.70 10.87 7.01
N LEU A 2 -8.11 9.81 6.45
CA LEU A 2 -6.76 9.33 6.85
C LEU A 2 -5.69 10.44 6.82
N LEU A 3 -5.49 11.11 5.69
CA LEU A 3 -4.48 12.18 5.56
C LEU A 3 -4.68 13.31 6.56
N ARG A 4 -5.93 13.77 6.75
CA ARG A 4 -6.25 14.79 7.73
C ARG A 4 -5.88 14.35 9.15
N PHE A 5 -6.30 13.14 9.54
CA PHE A 5 -6.03 12.59 10.86
C PHE A 5 -4.52 12.50 11.14
N ILE A 6 -3.75 11.96 10.19
CA ILE A 6 -2.30 11.84 10.38
C ILE A 6 -1.65 13.23 10.48
N ASN A 7 -2.06 14.16 9.62
CA ASN A 7 -1.53 15.52 9.61
C ASN A 7 -1.85 16.30 10.89
N GLU A 8 -3.01 16.05 11.52
CA GLU A 8 -3.44 16.76 12.74
C GLU A 8 -2.90 16.12 14.02
N PHE A 9 -2.75 14.79 14.07
CA PHE A 9 -2.54 14.06 15.32
C PHE A 9 -1.24 13.25 15.40
N CYS A 10 -0.48 13.14 14.32
CA CYS A 10 0.76 12.35 14.31
C CYS A 10 1.97 13.22 14.00
N THR A 11 2.70 13.61 15.05
CA THR A 11 3.84 14.55 14.95
C THR A 11 5.18 13.87 14.67
N THR A 12 5.31 12.57 14.93
CA THR A 12 6.56 11.81 14.74
C THR A 12 6.27 10.45 14.13
N LEU A 13 6.37 10.35 12.81
CA LEU A 13 6.24 9.12 12.05
C LEU A 13 7.33 9.06 10.99
N GLU A 14 7.85 7.87 10.70
CA GLU A 14 8.74 7.63 9.55
C GLU A 14 7.95 7.08 8.37
N TYR A 15 6.99 6.19 8.65
CA TYR A 15 6.15 5.53 7.66
C TYR A 15 4.72 5.38 8.15
N VAL A 16 3.78 5.36 7.22
CA VAL A 16 2.41 4.91 7.43
C VAL A 16 2.19 3.66 6.60
N VAL A 17 1.83 2.57 7.28
CA VAL A 17 1.50 1.29 6.64
C VAL A 17 -0.02 1.16 6.63
N LYS A 18 -0.60 1.02 5.44
CA LYS A 18 -2.02 0.76 5.25
C LYS A 18 -2.20 -0.64 4.71
N PHE A 19 -3.14 -1.37 5.30
CA PHE A 19 -3.63 -2.63 4.75
C PHE A 19 -5.12 -2.81 5.02
N ASP A 20 -5.77 -3.64 4.21
CA ASP A 20 -7.19 -3.95 4.34
C ASP A 20 -7.43 -4.97 5.48
N ASP A 21 -8.65 -5.07 5.98
CA ASP A 21 -9.02 -5.92 7.13
C ASP A 21 -8.98 -7.43 6.82
N ASP A 22 -8.86 -7.78 5.55
CA ASP A 22 -8.68 -9.13 5.05
C ASP A 22 -7.23 -9.45 4.68
N MET A 23 -6.26 -8.81 5.34
CA MET A 23 -4.83 -9.04 5.18
C MET A 23 -4.16 -9.53 6.48
N ALA A 24 -3.26 -10.50 6.35
CA ALA A 24 -2.26 -10.85 7.36
C ALA A 24 -0.93 -10.19 7.00
N VAL A 25 -0.28 -9.53 7.96
CA VAL A 25 0.99 -8.83 7.77
C VAL A 25 2.05 -9.36 8.74
N ASN A 26 3.23 -9.65 8.23
CA ASN A 26 4.39 -10.04 9.02
C ASN A 26 5.14 -8.79 9.49
N LEU A 27 4.77 -8.28 10.67
CA LEU A 27 5.31 -7.04 11.21
C LEU A 27 6.83 -7.11 11.46
N TYR A 28 7.38 -8.29 11.76
CA TYR A 28 8.82 -8.47 11.99
C TYR A 28 9.62 -8.22 10.70
N GLN A 29 9.24 -8.89 9.62
CA GLN A 29 9.91 -8.69 8.33
C GLN A 29 9.67 -7.29 7.78
N LEU A 30 8.48 -6.74 7.97
CA LEU A 30 8.16 -5.38 7.54
C LEU A 30 9.08 -4.36 8.23
N ASN A 31 9.30 -4.51 9.54
CA ASN A 31 10.22 -3.65 10.30
C ASN A 31 11.66 -3.74 9.78
N GLU A 32 12.18 -4.94 9.54
CA GLU A 32 13.52 -5.12 8.99
C GLU A 32 13.64 -4.55 7.57
N PHE A 33 12.61 -4.72 6.74
CA PHE A 33 12.54 -4.10 5.42
C PHE A 33 12.58 -2.58 5.51
N LEU A 34 11.79 -1.95 6.39
CA LEU A 34 11.74 -0.48 6.52
C LEU A 34 13.07 0.11 7.02
N LYS A 35 13.72 -0.54 7.99
CA LYS A 35 15.06 -0.15 8.43
C LYS A 35 16.07 -0.21 7.28
N ALA A 36 16.06 -1.31 6.52
CA ALA A 36 16.95 -1.49 5.38
C ALA A 36 16.67 -0.47 4.28
N PHE A 37 15.40 -0.23 3.94
CA PHE A 37 15.00 0.73 2.93
C PHE A 37 15.38 2.18 3.31
N THR A 38 15.31 2.52 4.60
CA THR A 38 15.72 3.83 5.11
C THR A 38 17.24 4.00 5.07
N SER A 39 17.97 2.98 5.51
CA SER A 39 19.45 3.03 5.63
C SER A 39 20.16 2.86 4.29
N PHE A 40 19.57 2.05 3.41
CA PHE A 40 20.13 1.65 2.11
C PHE A 40 19.05 1.74 1.03
N PRO A 41 18.57 2.95 0.70
CA PRO A 41 17.52 3.12 -0.29
C PRO A 41 17.97 2.65 -1.68
N PRO A 42 17.08 2.05 -2.48
CA PRO A 42 17.39 1.69 -3.86
C PRO A 42 17.82 2.90 -4.68
N THR A 43 18.73 2.68 -5.64
CA THR A 43 19.23 3.75 -6.52
C THR A 43 18.07 4.45 -7.24
N LYS A 44 18.08 5.79 -7.23
CA LYS A 44 17.06 6.68 -7.82
C LYS A 44 15.70 6.70 -7.10
N ILE A 45 15.59 6.09 -5.93
CA ILE A 45 14.41 6.22 -5.06
C ILE A 45 14.71 7.22 -3.95
N ASN A 46 13.84 8.21 -3.76
CA ASN A 46 13.90 9.06 -2.58
C ASN A 46 13.07 8.43 -1.46
N PRO A 47 13.69 7.90 -0.38
CA PRO A 47 12.95 7.21 0.67
C PRO A 47 11.97 8.12 1.43
N GLN A 48 12.19 9.43 1.43
CA GLN A 48 11.31 10.42 2.08
C GLN A 48 10.08 10.78 1.23
N ARG A 49 10.09 10.42 -0.06
CA ARG A 49 9.00 10.66 -1.01
C ARG A 49 8.55 9.36 -1.68
N ALA A 50 8.66 8.25 -0.96
CA ALA A 50 8.33 6.93 -1.48
C ALA A 50 6.90 6.51 -1.13
N ILE A 51 6.23 5.88 -2.10
CA ILE A 51 5.05 5.04 -1.88
C ILE A 51 5.42 3.63 -2.33
N ILE A 52 5.31 2.67 -1.40
CA ILE A 52 5.83 1.31 -1.56
C ILE A 52 4.67 0.32 -1.57
N GLY A 53 4.67 -0.61 -2.52
CA GLY A 53 3.70 -1.70 -2.58
C GLY A 53 3.74 -2.40 -3.92
N LYS A 54 2.62 -3.01 -4.35
CA LYS A 54 2.55 -3.62 -5.68
C LYS A 54 2.13 -2.58 -6.72
N ILE A 55 3.02 -2.22 -7.64
CA ILE A 55 2.72 -1.26 -8.70
C ILE A 55 1.64 -1.82 -9.63
N SER A 56 0.63 -1.02 -9.92
CA SER A 56 -0.41 -1.35 -10.88
C SER A 56 0.12 -1.29 -12.32
N PRO A 57 -0.32 -2.19 -13.24
CA PRO A 57 0.15 -2.21 -14.64
C PRO A 57 -0.43 -1.09 -15.52
N ARG A 58 -0.60 0.14 -14.99
CA ARG A 58 -1.19 1.31 -15.68
C ARG A 58 -2.52 0.99 -16.37
N LEU A 59 -3.49 0.54 -15.57
CA LEU A 59 -4.81 0.13 -16.05
C LEU A 59 -5.59 1.29 -16.71
N SER A 60 -6.38 0.95 -17.72
CA SER A 60 -7.34 1.86 -18.35
C SER A 60 -8.53 2.12 -17.44
N VAL A 61 -9.07 3.34 -17.50
CA VAL A 61 -10.28 3.69 -16.75
C VAL A 61 -11.48 2.98 -17.36
N ILE A 62 -12.23 2.25 -16.54
CA ILE A 62 -13.36 1.46 -17.02
C ILE A 62 -14.58 2.37 -17.20
N ARG A 63 -15.11 2.43 -18.42
CA ARG A 63 -16.27 3.27 -18.80
C ARG A 63 -17.58 2.48 -18.98
N ASN A 64 -17.58 1.22 -18.55
CA ASN A 64 -18.77 0.38 -18.54
C ASN A 64 -19.51 0.49 -17.20
N LYS A 65 -20.73 1.06 -17.21
CA LYS A 65 -21.59 1.25 -16.02
C LYS A 65 -21.88 -0.03 -15.22
N LYS A 66 -21.77 -1.21 -15.82
CA LYS A 66 -21.99 -2.51 -15.15
C LYS A 66 -20.77 -2.99 -14.34
N ASN A 67 -19.62 -2.34 -14.48
CA ASN A 67 -18.40 -2.74 -13.77
C ASN A 67 -18.29 -2.01 -12.43
N LYS A 68 -17.91 -2.73 -11.36
CA LYS A 68 -17.72 -2.14 -10.03
C LYS A 68 -16.66 -1.02 -9.99
N TRP A 69 -15.72 -1.03 -10.94
CA TRP A 69 -14.66 -0.04 -11.09
C TRP A 69 -14.99 1.08 -12.09
N TYR A 70 -16.26 1.25 -12.44
CA TYR A 70 -16.72 2.27 -13.39
C TYR A 70 -16.44 3.71 -12.89
N LEU A 71 -15.96 4.58 -13.78
CA LEU A 71 -15.91 6.03 -13.58
C LEU A 71 -16.46 6.78 -14.80
N THR A 72 -17.13 7.91 -14.57
CA THR A 72 -17.50 8.87 -15.63
C THR A 72 -16.33 9.78 -16.02
N LYS A 73 -16.43 10.49 -17.15
CA LYS A 73 -15.38 11.44 -17.57
C LYS A 73 -15.28 12.65 -16.66
N GLU A 74 -16.39 13.00 -16.00
CA GLU A 74 -16.49 14.07 -15.03
C GLU A 74 -15.77 13.68 -13.72
N GLU A 75 -15.91 12.42 -13.28
CA GLU A 75 -15.17 11.90 -12.11
C GLU A 75 -13.67 11.81 -12.39
N TYR A 76 -13.29 11.38 -13.60
CA TYR A 76 -11.89 11.31 -14.02
C TYR A 76 -11.79 11.48 -15.53
N SER A 77 -11.13 12.54 -16.00
CA SER A 77 -11.08 12.88 -17.44
C SER A 77 -10.11 12.01 -18.25
N GLY A 78 -9.08 11.46 -17.61
CA GLY A 78 -8.07 10.64 -18.27
C GLY A 78 -8.58 9.27 -18.74
N ASN A 79 -7.94 8.71 -19.77
CA ASN A 79 -8.26 7.36 -20.26
C ASN A 79 -7.48 6.26 -19.52
N LYS A 80 -6.36 6.61 -18.88
CA LYS A 80 -5.54 5.72 -18.06
C LYS A 80 -5.30 6.36 -16.70
N TYR A 81 -5.14 5.53 -15.68
CA TYR A 81 -4.67 5.99 -14.39
C TYR A 81 -3.18 6.34 -14.43
N PRO A 82 -2.71 7.26 -13.56
CA PRO A 82 -1.27 7.43 -13.32
C PRO A 82 -0.67 6.13 -12.75
N VAL A 83 0.64 6.13 -12.52
CA VAL A 83 1.25 5.06 -11.72
C VAL A 83 0.66 5.13 -10.31
N TYR A 84 0.17 4.00 -9.80
CA TYR A 84 -0.37 3.86 -8.45
C TYR A 84 -0.05 2.47 -7.90
N ILE A 85 -0.19 2.31 -6.59
CA ILE A 85 -0.04 1.04 -5.89
C ILE A 85 -1.40 0.36 -5.77
N LEU A 86 -1.49 -0.92 -6.11
CA LEU A 86 -2.71 -1.70 -5.93
C LEU A 86 -3.13 -1.72 -4.44
N GLY A 87 -4.42 -1.58 -4.18
CA GLY A 87 -5.01 -1.66 -2.84
C GLY A 87 -4.73 -2.97 -2.10
N GLY A 88 -5.19 -3.05 -0.85
CA GLY A 88 -4.92 -4.16 0.07
C GLY A 88 -3.69 -3.96 0.95
N PHE A 89 -2.57 -3.45 0.41
CA PHE A 89 -1.35 -3.18 1.20
C PHE A 89 -0.48 -2.14 0.50
N TYR A 90 -0.13 -1.07 1.21
CA TYR A 90 0.89 -0.12 0.77
C TYR A 90 1.53 0.60 1.97
N ILE A 91 2.65 1.26 1.71
CA ILE A 91 3.39 2.06 2.69
C ILE A 91 3.62 3.44 2.09
N ILE A 92 3.46 4.49 2.88
CA ILE A 92 3.76 5.87 2.50
C ILE A 92 4.84 6.40 3.45
N ALA A 93 5.90 6.98 2.90
CA ALA A 93 6.87 7.74 3.68
C ALA A 93 6.19 8.93 4.35
N ALA A 94 6.31 9.07 5.68
CA ALA A 94 5.56 10.06 6.43
C ALA A 94 5.82 11.51 5.97
N PRO A 95 7.06 11.90 5.58
CA PRO A 95 7.30 13.26 5.07
C PRO A 95 6.59 13.61 3.76
N LEU A 96 6.04 12.63 3.03
CA LEU A 96 5.21 12.86 1.85
C LEU A 96 3.75 13.21 2.19
N LEU A 97 3.27 12.88 3.40
CA LEU A 97 1.86 13.01 3.76
C LEU A 97 1.32 14.45 3.73
N PRO A 98 2.05 15.48 4.19
CA PRO A 98 1.58 16.87 4.08
C PRO A 98 1.32 17.29 2.63
N ASP A 99 2.19 16.89 1.70
CA ASP A 99 2.03 17.21 0.28
C ASP A 99 0.85 16.45 -0.34
N LEU A 100 0.63 15.18 0.04
CA LEU A 100 -0.55 14.44 -0.39
C LEU A 100 -1.83 15.08 0.18
N PHE A 101 -1.79 15.59 1.42
CA PHE A 101 -2.92 16.27 2.02
C PHE A 101 -3.20 17.60 1.29
N GLU A 102 -2.19 18.39 0.98
CA GLU A 102 -2.34 19.62 0.19
C GLU A 102 -2.89 19.34 -1.20
N ALA A 103 -2.41 18.27 -1.85
CA ALA A 103 -2.88 17.84 -3.17
C ALA A 103 -4.39 17.54 -3.21
N THR A 104 -5.02 17.20 -2.07
CA THR A 104 -6.47 16.98 -2.02
C THR A 104 -7.28 18.24 -2.38
N LYS A 105 -6.74 19.43 -2.12
CA LYS A 105 -7.37 20.71 -2.47
C LYS A 105 -7.37 20.98 -3.98
N HIS A 106 -6.51 20.28 -4.71
CA HIS A 106 -6.31 20.45 -6.15
C HIS A 106 -6.83 19.25 -6.98
N SER A 107 -7.55 18.32 -6.35
CA SER A 107 -8.13 17.17 -7.03
C SER A 107 -9.60 16.99 -6.69
N LEU A 108 -10.40 16.66 -7.70
CA LEU A 108 -11.70 16.03 -7.47
C LEU A 108 -11.49 14.71 -6.72
N PHE A 109 -12.39 14.42 -5.79
CA PHE A 109 -12.39 13.18 -5.03
C PHE A 109 -12.61 11.99 -5.97
N LEU A 110 -11.77 10.96 -5.84
CA LEU A 110 -11.96 9.67 -6.49
C LEU A 110 -12.33 8.62 -5.46
N LYS A 111 -13.37 7.84 -5.74
CA LYS A 111 -13.90 6.81 -4.83
C LYS A 111 -12.97 5.62 -4.59
N PHE A 112 -12.01 5.39 -5.48
CA PHE A 112 -11.02 4.32 -5.33
C PHE A 112 -9.80 4.87 -4.60
N GLU A 113 -9.73 4.54 -3.31
CA GLU A 113 -8.76 5.10 -2.37
C GLU A 113 -7.31 4.91 -2.82
N ASP A 114 -6.95 3.71 -3.28
CA ASP A 114 -5.60 3.38 -3.73
C ASP A 114 -5.19 4.21 -4.97
N ILE A 115 -6.08 4.32 -5.95
CA ILE A 115 -5.88 5.16 -7.15
C ILE A 115 -5.81 6.64 -6.78
N TYR A 116 -6.66 7.09 -5.87
CA TYR A 116 -6.71 8.48 -5.44
C TYR A 116 -5.43 8.86 -4.70
N MET A 117 -5.12 8.16 -3.62
CA MET A 117 -4.03 8.45 -2.69
C MET A 117 -2.66 8.22 -3.33
N THR A 118 -2.46 7.03 -3.88
CA THR A 118 -1.13 6.62 -4.36
C THR A 118 -0.90 6.98 -5.82
N GLY A 119 -1.96 7.33 -6.56
CA GLY A 119 -1.86 7.74 -7.96
C GLY A 119 -2.08 9.23 -8.15
N ARG A 120 -3.34 9.65 -8.05
CA ARG A 120 -3.75 11.01 -8.43
C ARG A 120 -3.13 12.08 -7.52
N LEU A 121 -3.19 11.91 -6.21
CA LEU A 121 -2.59 12.85 -5.26
C LEU A 121 -1.07 12.84 -5.36
N ALA A 122 -0.45 11.67 -5.57
CA ALA A 122 0.99 11.54 -5.79
C ALA A 122 1.46 12.27 -7.06
N GLU A 123 0.68 12.20 -8.14
CA GLU A 123 0.95 12.94 -9.39
C GLU A 123 0.93 14.45 -9.17
N ILE A 124 -0.06 14.95 -8.41
CA ILE A 124 -0.19 16.38 -8.08
C ILE A 124 0.92 16.84 -7.13
N ALA A 125 1.26 16.04 -6.11
CA ALA A 125 2.31 16.34 -5.14
C ALA A 125 3.71 16.42 -5.79
N GLY A 126 3.91 15.72 -6.91
CA GLY A 126 5.16 15.75 -7.67
C GLY A 126 6.35 15.07 -6.97
N ASN A 127 7.33 14.65 -7.77
CA ASN A 127 8.57 14.03 -7.28
C ASN A 127 8.34 12.84 -6.32
N VAL A 128 7.28 12.05 -6.55
CA VAL A 128 6.96 10.84 -5.77
C VAL A 128 7.58 9.62 -6.45
N SER A 129 8.24 8.77 -5.66
CA SER A 129 8.79 7.50 -6.11
C SER A 129 7.85 6.34 -5.75
N HIS A 130 7.36 5.61 -6.76
CA HIS A 130 6.69 4.32 -6.53
C HIS A 130 7.72 3.21 -6.51
N TYR A 131 7.79 2.44 -5.42
CA TYR A 131 8.71 1.32 -5.29
C TYR A 131 7.94 -0.01 -5.27
N ASP A 132 8.27 -0.90 -6.21
CA ASP A 132 7.59 -2.17 -6.34
C ASP A 132 8.16 -3.23 -5.40
N ILE A 133 7.31 -3.72 -4.50
CA ILE A 133 7.56 -4.90 -3.66
C ILE A 133 6.55 -6.00 -3.95
N GLY A 134 5.94 -6.00 -5.15
CA GLY A 134 4.89 -6.95 -5.53
C GLY A 134 5.28 -8.42 -5.40
N GLY A 135 6.58 -8.74 -5.49
CA GLY A 135 7.12 -10.09 -5.23
C GLY A 135 6.93 -10.57 -3.80
N TYR A 136 6.90 -9.64 -2.83
CA TYR A 136 6.73 -9.91 -1.40
C TYR A 136 5.26 -9.80 -0.93
N LEU A 137 4.32 -9.67 -1.86
CA LEU A 137 2.90 -9.47 -1.54
C LEU A 137 2.05 -10.55 -2.20
N ARG A 138 1.11 -11.12 -1.43
CA ARG A 138 0.14 -12.12 -1.89
C ARG A 138 -1.28 -11.64 -1.63
N MET A 139 -1.73 -10.69 -2.44
CA MET A 139 -3.00 -9.97 -2.26
C MET A 139 -4.27 -10.82 -2.41
N TYR A 140 -4.15 -12.04 -2.95
CA TYR A 140 -5.29 -12.93 -3.16
C TYR A 140 -5.42 -13.96 -2.04
N LYS A 141 -6.64 -14.40 -1.76
CA LYS A 141 -6.95 -15.42 -0.75
C LYS A 141 -6.72 -16.81 -1.34
N LYS A 142 -5.48 -17.31 -1.28
CA LYS A 142 -5.14 -18.66 -1.73
C LYS A 142 -4.37 -19.42 -0.66
N VAL A 143 -4.62 -20.72 -0.54
CA VAL A 143 -3.95 -21.61 0.41
C VAL A 143 -2.43 -21.62 0.20
N GLU A 144 -1.97 -21.57 -1.05
CA GLU A 144 -0.53 -21.52 -1.40
C GLU A 144 0.19 -20.30 -0.79
N ASN A 145 -0.50 -19.18 -0.66
CA ASN A 145 0.07 -17.93 -0.13
C ASN A 145 0.39 -18.03 1.37
N GLN A 146 -0.29 -18.94 2.10
CA GLN A 146 -0.02 -19.17 3.52
C GLN A 146 1.37 -19.77 3.73
N LYS A 147 1.82 -20.64 2.84
CA LYS A 147 3.14 -21.28 2.93
C LYS A 147 4.24 -20.24 2.75
N ASP A 148 4.10 -19.38 1.74
CA ASP A 148 5.02 -18.27 1.51
C ASP A 148 5.12 -17.35 2.74
N PHE A 149 3.97 -17.02 3.33
CA PHE A 149 3.91 -16.15 4.51
C PHE A 149 4.61 -16.77 5.73
N LEU A 150 4.37 -18.05 6.01
CA LEU A 150 4.97 -18.77 7.12
C LEU A 150 6.46 -19.08 6.90
N ASN A 151 6.87 -19.27 5.64
CA ASN A 151 8.29 -19.43 5.28
C ASN A 151 9.05 -18.10 5.26
N LEU A 152 8.40 -16.99 5.60
CA LEU A 152 8.99 -15.66 5.64
C LEU A 152 9.45 -15.16 4.25
N SER A 153 8.83 -15.61 3.16
CA SER A 153 9.17 -15.13 1.81
C SER A 153 8.33 -13.92 1.38
N VAL A 154 7.26 -13.60 2.10
CA VAL A 154 6.33 -12.48 1.80
C VAL A 154 5.98 -11.71 3.08
N PHE A 155 5.69 -10.41 2.92
CA PHE A 155 5.33 -9.50 4.01
C PHE A 155 3.85 -9.50 4.32
N ALA A 156 3.01 -9.71 3.31
CA ALA A 156 1.56 -9.69 3.49
C ALA A 156 0.87 -10.71 2.59
N THR A 157 -0.20 -11.30 3.12
CA THR A 157 -1.07 -12.24 2.39
C THR A 157 -2.53 -11.97 2.71
N GLY A 158 -3.40 -12.16 1.71
CA GLY A 158 -4.85 -12.13 1.93
C GLY A 158 -5.31 -13.29 2.81
N VAL A 159 -6.30 -13.03 3.66
CA VAL A 159 -6.94 -14.00 4.54
C VAL A 159 -8.43 -14.13 4.23
N GLU A 160 -8.96 -15.31 4.51
CA GLU A 160 -10.36 -15.64 4.20
C GLU A 160 -11.33 -15.08 5.22
N ASN A 161 -10.94 -15.12 6.49
CA ASN A 161 -11.77 -14.74 7.62
C ASN A 161 -10.88 -14.45 8.86
N PRO A 162 -11.44 -13.83 9.92
CA PRO A 162 -10.68 -13.51 11.12
C PRO A 162 -10.05 -14.72 11.83
N LYS A 163 -10.67 -15.90 11.76
CA LYS A 163 -10.11 -17.13 12.36
C LYS A 163 -8.82 -17.54 11.63
N HIS A 164 -8.84 -17.53 10.30
CA HIS A 164 -7.66 -17.80 9.48
C HIS A 164 -6.53 -16.78 9.79
N LEU A 165 -6.84 -15.50 9.94
CA LEU A 165 -5.86 -14.49 10.37
C LEU A 165 -5.22 -14.84 11.73
N ALA A 166 -6.05 -15.14 12.73
CA ALA A 166 -5.58 -15.49 14.06
C ALA A 166 -4.69 -16.75 14.06
N ASP A 167 -5.04 -17.76 13.26
CA ASP A 167 -4.27 -18.99 13.13
C ASP A 167 -2.92 -18.76 12.44
N LEU A 168 -2.87 -17.94 11.38
CA LEU A 168 -1.61 -17.55 10.74
C LEU A 168 -0.71 -16.77 11.70
N TRP A 169 -1.28 -15.83 12.46
CA TRP A 169 -0.53 -15.02 13.41
C TRP A 169 0.10 -15.87 14.52
N LYS A 170 -0.65 -16.82 15.09
CA LYS A 170 -0.13 -17.78 16.08
C LYS A 170 1.04 -18.59 15.52
N LYS A 171 0.92 -19.09 14.30
CA LYS A 171 2.00 -19.85 13.63
C LYS A 171 3.22 -18.97 13.38
N LEU A 172 3.02 -17.74 12.92
CA LEU A 172 4.11 -16.79 12.65
C LEU A 172 4.90 -16.45 13.92
N ILE A 173 4.21 -16.15 15.03
CA ILE A 173 4.82 -15.90 16.34
C ILE A 173 5.70 -17.08 16.73
N ASN A 174 5.17 -18.31 16.68
CA ASN A 174 5.93 -19.50 17.04
C ASN A 174 7.19 -19.70 16.19
N ILE A 175 7.15 -19.32 14.91
CA ILE A 175 8.32 -19.39 14.02
C ILE A 175 9.38 -18.37 14.41
N HIS A 176 8.97 -17.15 14.76
CA HIS A 176 9.91 -16.09 15.13
C HIS A 176 10.59 -16.39 16.48
N TYR A 177 9.82 -16.76 17.49
CA TYR A 177 10.36 -17.07 18.83
C TYR A 177 11.19 -18.36 18.89
N LYS A 178 10.97 -19.33 17.99
CA LYS A 178 11.84 -20.53 17.90
C LYS A 178 13.18 -20.26 17.20
N LYS A 179 13.31 -19.13 16.49
CA LYS A 179 14.55 -18.71 15.82
C LYS A 179 15.36 -17.68 16.62
N SER A 180 14.78 -17.16 17.71
CA SER A 180 15.40 -16.21 18.64
C SER A 180 16.16 -16.97 19.72
#